data_AF-A0A7S2BTU9-F1
#
_entry.id   AF-A0A7S2BTU9-F1
#
_cell.length_a   1.000
_cell.length_b   1.000
_cell.length_c   1.000
_cell.angle_alpha   90.00
_cell.angle_beta   90.00
_cell.angle_gamma   90.00
#
_symmetry.space_group_name_H-M   'P 1'
#
loop_
_entity.id
_entity.type
_entity.pdbx_description
1 polymer ?
#
loop_
_entity_poly.entity_id
_entity_poly.type
_entity_poly.pdbx_seq_one_letter_code
_entity_poly.pdbx_strand_id
1 'polypeptide(L)'
;QGKRSLLESLGMSTFSTCLGRKPGSPAWMIWNDITREGQPGVMRVPVVGEITWGIKLEGMSMEFVPSSDVDVKTVSEEILGCQPSCGAVVDTGTSLLSVPTDVYRAVAQVLEKHMTAADCSDLANFPTFIITVGGHKLRLPPSSYLGTVSGTPSENVAKRMPSLRRMTQPPAATCQLLMMDLGMEQTQFGPMVILGMPLFREYYTTFDLGTGPGHRSILFTPATDSCHPDTTSGKVSYNRNREGFQPRHVDLSMVRLPEWLENRGDITV
;
A
#
# COMPACT_ATOMS: atom_id res chain seq x y z
N GLN A 1 -4.99 26.21 -27.57
CA GLN A 1 -5.47 24.83 -27.36
C GLN A 1 -4.44 24.12 -26.49
N GLY A 2 -4.87 23.51 -25.38
CA GLY A 2 -3.97 22.76 -24.50
C GLY A 2 -3.37 21.55 -25.23
N LYS A 3 -2.11 21.21 -24.93
CA LYS A 3 -1.49 20.00 -25.45
C LYS A 3 -2.24 18.79 -24.88
N ARG A 4 -2.58 17.83 -25.73
CA ARG A 4 -3.13 16.53 -25.30
C ARG A 4 -2.12 15.83 -24.40
N SER A 5 -2.61 15.10 -23.41
CA SER A 5 -1.77 14.19 -22.63
C SER A 5 -1.25 13.05 -23.50
N LEU A 6 -0.22 12.34 -23.02
CA LEU A 6 0.29 11.14 -23.70
C LEU A 6 -0.83 10.11 -23.90
N LEU A 7 -1.62 9.85 -22.86
CA LEU A 7 -2.70 8.87 -22.89
C LEU A 7 -3.79 9.25 -23.90
N GLU A 8 -4.18 10.53 -23.95
CA GLU A 8 -5.11 11.05 -24.96
C GLU A 8 -4.55 10.94 -26.38
N SER A 9 -3.24 11.18 -26.55
CA SER A 9 -2.58 11.08 -27.87
C SER A 9 -2.51 9.64 -28.37
N LEU A 10 -2.46 8.67 -27.46
CA LEU A 10 -2.49 7.24 -27.75
C LEU A 10 -3.91 6.67 -27.84
N GLY A 11 -4.93 7.53 -27.77
CA GLY A 11 -6.34 7.11 -27.83
C GLY A 11 -6.73 6.21 -26.67
N MET A 12 -6.09 6.37 -25.51
CA MET A 12 -6.39 5.56 -24.34
C MET A 12 -7.57 6.11 -23.57
N SER A 13 -8.46 5.24 -23.15
CA SER A 13 -9.53 5.55 -22.19
C SER A 13 -9.26 4.95 -20.81
N THR A 14 -8.51 3.85 -20.78
CA THR A 14 -8.21 3.11 -19.55
C THR A 14 -6.81 2.49 -19.63
N PHE A 15 -6.23 2.21 -18.48
CA PHE A 15 -5.16 1.25 -18.37
C PHE A 15 -5.21 0.54 -17.02
N SER A 16 -4.71 -0.68 -16.98
CA SER A 16 -4.68 -1.48 -15.76
C SER A 16 -3.27 -1.94 -15.44
N THR A 17 -3.01 -2.17 -14.16
CA THR A 17 -1.76 -2.73 -13.67
C THR A 17 -2.01 -3.80 -12.61
N CYS A 18 -1.17 -4.84 -12.63
CA CYS A 18 -1.08 -5.82 -11.56
C CYS A 18 0.38 -6.26 -11.42
N LEU A 19 0.88 -6.30 -10.18
CA LEU A 19 2.22 -6.75 -9.86
C LEU A 19 2.15 -8.12 -9.20
N GLY A 20 2.92 -9.09 -9.67
CA GLY A 20 2.93 -10.40 -9.04
C GLY A 20 3.39 -10.36 -7.57
N ARG A 21 2.75 -11.18 -6.72
CA ARG A 21 3.00 -11.23 -5.27
C ARG A 21 4.34 -11.83 -4.90
N LYS A 22 4.86 -12.79 -5.67
CA LYS A 22 6.11 -13.50 -5.34
C LYS A 22 7.34 -12.71 -5.83
N PRO A 23 8.49 -12.77 -5.14
CA PRO A 23 9.74 -12.27 -5.70
C PRO A 23 9.99 -12.88 -7.09
N GLY A 24 10.42 -12.05 -8.05
CA GLY A 24 10.67 -12.47 -9.43
C GLY A 24 9.43 -12.77 -10.28
N SER A 25 8.22 -12.66 -9.74
CA SER A 25 7.00 -12.84 -10.53
C SER A 25 6.76 -11.67 -11.50
N PRO A 26 6.11 -11.93 -12.65
CA PRO A 26 5.86 -10.89 -13.64
C PRO A 26 4.91 -9.80 -13.15
N ALA A 27 4.90 -8.70 -13.90
CA ALA A 27 3.97 -7.59 -13.77
C ALA A 27 3.31 -7.34 -15.13
N TRP A 28 2.08 -6.84 -15.10
CA TRP A 28 1.30 -6.56 -16.31
C TRP A 28 0.88 -5.10 -16.31
N MET A 29 1.04 -4.45 -17.46
CA MET A 29 0.43 -3.17 -17.77
C MET A 29 -0.41 -3.34 -19.03
N ILE A 30 -1.71 -3.09 -18.92
CA ILE A 30 -2.69 -3.41 -19.95
C ILE A 30 -3.32 -2.11 -20.41
N TRP A 31 -3.24 -1.85 -21.70
CA TRP A 31 -3.68 -0.61 -22.33
C TRP A 31 -5.10 -0.82 -22.88
N ASN A 32 -6.01 0.13 -22.66
CA ASN A 32 -7.42 0.02 -23.08
C ASN A 32 -8.13 -1.24 -22.55
N ASP A 33 -7.91 -1.53 -21.27
CA ASP A 33 -8.62 -2.59 -20.55
C ASP A 33 -10.08 -2.20 -20.24
N ILE A 34 -10.86 -3.13 -19.69
CA ILE A 34 -12.22 -2.89 -19.21
C ILE A 34 -12.23 -2.55 -17.71
N THR A 35 -13.19 -1.72 -17.28
CA THR A 35 -13.31 -1.30 -15.86
C THR A 35 -13.83 -2.42 -14.95
N ARG A 36 -14.66 -3.32 -15.49
CA ARG A 36 -15.38 -4.37 -14.73
C ARG A 36 -16.32 -3.79 -13.65
N GLU A 37 -16.66 -2.51 -13.76
CA GLU A 37 -17.55 -1.84 -12.83
C GLU A 37 -18.88 -2.58 -12.70
N GLY A 38 -19.41 -2.64 -11.47
CA GLY A 38 -20.63 -3.38 -11.14
C GLY A 38 -20.43 -4.88 -10.93
N GLN A 39 -19.26 -5.45 -11.22
CA GLN A 39 -18.96 -6.84 -10.87
C GLN A 39 -18.59 -6.97 -9.37
N PRO A 40 -18.87 -8.13 -8.75
CA PRO A 40 -18.51 -8.37 -7.35
C PRO A 40 -17.02 -8.12 -7.07
N GLY A 41 -16.72 -7.50 -5.93
CA GLY A 41 -15.34 -7.21 -5.51
C GLY A 41 -14.69 -5.99 -6.15
N VAL A 42 -15.29 -5.40 -7.19
CA VAL A 42 -14.76 -4.19 -7.85
C VAL A 42 -15.16 -2.94 -7.06
N MET A 43 -14.16 -2.19 -6.60
CA MET A 43 -14.33 -0.97 -5.79
C MET A 43 -13.94 0.25 -6.62
N ARG A 44 -14.91 1.07 -7.02
CA ARG A 44 -14.67 2.30 -7.77
C ARG A 44 -14.44 3.48 -6.82
N VAL A 45 -13.33 4.16 -7.00
CA VAL A 45 -12.94 5.34 -6.20
C VAL A 45 -12.74 6.53 -7.14
N PRO A 46 -13.45 7.66 -6.94
CA PRO A 46 -13.24 8.86 -7.74
C PRO A 46 -11.86 9.45 -7.45
N VAL A 47 -11.17 9.89 -8.50
CA VAL A 47 -9.94 10.66 -8.38
C VAL A 47 -10.31 12.08 -7.98
N VAL A 48 -9.67 12.60 -6.93
CA VAL A 48 -9.88 13.96 -6.42
C VAL A 48 -8.73 14.91 -6.78
N GLY A 49 -7.66 14.38 -7.39
CA GLY A 49 -6.54 15.17 -7.91
C GLY A 49 -6.71 15.54 -9.39
N GLU A 50 -6.29 16.75 -9.77
CA GLU A 50 -6.36 17.18 -11.18
C GLU A 50 -5.15 16.70 -12.00
N ILE A 51 -4.00 16.56 -11.34
CA ILE A 51 -2.72 16.23 -12.00
C ILE A 51 -2.37 14.77 -11.75
N THR A 52 -2.45 14.31 -10.50
CA THR A 52 -2.05 12.96 -10.09
C THR A 52 -3.24 12.04 -9.90
N TRP A 53 -2.97 10.73 -9.78
CA TRP A 53 -3.95 9.72 -9.36
C TRP A 53 -4.19 9.80 -7.85
N GLY A 54 -4.71 10.96 -7.43
CA GLY A 54 -4.98 11.32 -6.04
C GLY A 54 -6.37 10.87 -5.60
N ILE A 55 -6.48 10.20 -4.45
CA ILE A 55 -7.73 9.75 -3.82
C ILE A 55 -7.83 10.28 -2.38
N LYS A 56 -9.06 10.50 -1.91
CA LYS A 56 -9.31 10.90 -0.52
C LYS A 56 -9.53 9.67 0.34
N LEU A 57 -8.71 9.50 1.38
CA LEU A 57 -8.88 8.44 2.37
C LEU A 57 -9.73 8.92 3.54
N GLU A 58 -10.48 7.99 4.14
CA GLU A 58 -11.37 8.22 5.28
C GLU A 58 -10.75 7.73 6.60
N GLY A 59 -9.74 6.86 6.53
CA GLY A 59 -9.02 6.37 7.69
C GLY A 59 -8.06 5.24 7.37
N MET A 60 -7.16 4.98 8.30
CA MET A 60 -6.27 3.81 8.31
C MET A 60 -6.38 3.09 9.64
N SER A 61 -6.42 1.76 9.59
CA SER A 61 -6.54 0.91 10.78
C SER A 61 -5.81 -0.42 10.61
N MET A 62 -5.67 -1.17 11.70
CA MET A 62 -5.18 -2.54 11.72
C MET A 62 -6.24 -3.47 12.28
N GLU A 63 -6.57 -4.52 11.52
CA GLU A 63 -7.53 -5.56 11.91
C GLU A 63 -6.79 -6.83 12.35
N PHE A 64 -7.04 -7.27 13.57
CA PHE A 64 -6.55 -8.55 14.09
C PHE A 64 -7.62 -9.61 13.94
N VAL A 65 -7.26 -10.72 13.29
CA VAL A 65 -8.12 -11.90 13.17
C VAL A 65 -7.43 -13.04 13.91
N PRO A 66 -8.03 -13.58 14.99
CA PRO A 66 -7.49 -14.74 15.70
C PRO A 66 -7.35 -15.94 14.75
N SER A 67 -6.22 -16.66 14.84
CA SER A 67 -5.93 -17.84 14.01
C SER A 67 -6.82 -19.06 14.32
N SER A 68 -7.53 -19.06 15.46
CA SER A 68 -8.31 -20.21 15.95
C SER A 68 -9.81 -20.16 15.64
N ASP A 69 -10.34 -19.06 15.11
CA ASP A 69 -11.78 -18.89 14.93
C ASP A 69 -12.22 -19.18 13.49
N VAL A 70 -12.83 -20.36 13.30
CA VAL A 70 -13.59 -20.75 12.10
C VAL A 70 -14.83 -19.83 11.92
N ASP A 71 -15.24 -19.12 12.98
CA ASP A 71 -16.29 -18.12 12.98
C ASP A 71 -15.69 -16.72 13.26
N VAL A 72 -15.50 -15.92 12.21
CA VAL A 72 -15.04 -14.51 12.26
C VAL A 72 -16.06 -13.64 13.02
N LYS A 73 -16.10 -13.74 14.36
CA LYS A 73 -17.04 -12.99 15.22
C LYS A 73 -16.37 -11.90 16.03
N THR A 74 -15.04 -11.86 16.12
CA THR A 74 -14.34 -10.80 16.84
C THR A 74 -13.09 -10.38 16.07
N VAL A 75 -13.23 -9.30 15.29
CA VAL A 75 -12.11 -8.57 14.71
C VAL A 75 -11.89 -7.35 15.59
N SER A 76 -10.74 -7.27 16.28
CA SER A 76 -10.35 -6.03 16.95
C SER A 76 -9.70 -5.10 15.94
N GLU A 77 -10.10 -3.83 15.96
CA GLU A 77 -9.60 -2.78 15.07
C GLU A 77 -8.82 -1.75 15.89
N GLU A 78 -7.58 -1.48 15.52
CA GLU A 78 -6.76 -0.39 16.07
C GLU A 78 -6.66 0.72 15.04
N ILE A 79 -7.19 1.91 15.37
CA ILE A 79 -7.17 3.08 14.49
C ILE A 79 -5.76 3.67 14.48
N LEU A 80 -5.20 3.89 13.30
CA LEU A 80 -3.84 4.40 13.12
C LEU A 80 -3.78 5.90 12.79
N GLY A 81 -4.83 6.44 12.18
CA GLY A 81 -4.90 7.86 11.80
C GLY A 81 -5.69 8.10 10.51
N CYS A 82 -5.38 9.22 9.84
CA CYS A 82 -6.11 9.71 8.66
C CYS A 82 -7.58 10.04 8.89
N GLN A 83 -7.90 10.57 10.09
CA GLN A 83 -9.22 11.08 10.45
C GLN A 83 -9.16 12.61 10.63
N PRO A 84 -10.07 13.40 10.04
CA PRO A 84 -11.21 12.95 9.24
C PRO A 84 -10.85 12.51 7.82
N SER A 85 -9.65 12.84 7.32
CA SER A 85 -9.17 12.34 6.02
C SER A 85 -7.66 12.49 5.82
N CYS A 86 -7.15 11.78 4.82
CA CYS A 86 -5.83 11.99 4.21
C CYS A 86 -5.96 12.12 2.68
N GLY A 87 -4.96 12.71 2.03
CA GLY A 87 -4.82 12.68 0.57
C GLY A 87 -3.77 11.65 0.17
N ALA A 88 -4.16 10.66 -0.65
CA ALA A 88 -3.26 9.61 -1.09
C ALA A 88 -2.97 9.68 -2.59
N VAL A 89 -1.71 9.47 -2.98
CA VAL A 89 -1.31 9.25 -4.37
C VAL A 89 -1.16 7.75 -4.60
N VAL A 90 -1.83 7.21 -5.63
CA VAL A 90 -1.72 5.81 -6.05
C VAL A 90 -0.61 5.71 -7.10
N ASP A 91 0.54 5.15 -6.71
CA ASP A 91 1.79 5.34 -7.46
C ASP A 91 2.54 4.03 -7.72
N THR A 92 2.49 3.56 -8.96
CA THR A 92 3.23 2.37 -9.41
C THR A 92 4.76 2.54 -9.33
N GLY A 93 5.26 3.77 -9.31
CA GLY A 93 6.69 4.09 -9.22
C GLY A 93 7.26 4.00 -7.81
N THR A 94 6.43 3.94 -6.77
CA THR A 94 6.87 3.87 -5.37
C THR A 94 6.89 2.42 -4.88
N SER A 95 8.04 1.96 -4.37
CA SER A 95 8.23 0.55 -3.98
C SER A 95 7.59 0.16 -2.64
N LEU A 96 7.44 1.11 -1.71
CA LEU A 96 6.91 0.91 -0.35
C LEU A 96 5.57 1.63 -0.17
N LEU A 97 4.92 1.41 0.97
CA LEU A 97 3.91 2.33 1.46
C LEU A 97 4.62 3.52 2.11
N SER A 98 4.16 4.73 1.85
CA SER A 98 4.66 5.92 2.53
C SER A 98 3.51 6.64 3.23
N VAL A 99 3.65 6.90 4.52
CA VAL A 99 2.56 7.36 5.38
C VAL A 99 3.00 8.57 6.23
N PRO A 100 2.07 9.36 6.76
CA PRO A 100 2.39 10.43 7.71
C PRO A 100 3.05 9.88 8.97
N THR A 101 3.85 10.71 9.63
CA THR A 101 4.59 10.34 10.85
C THR A 101 3.70 9.72 11.93
N ASP A 102 2.51 10.27 12.15
CA ASP A 102 1.61 9.76 13.20
C ASP A 102 1.11 8.36 12.89
N VAL A 103 0.77 8.08 11.62
CA VAL A 103 0.38 6.73 11.17
C VAL A 103 1.58 5.79 11.27
N TYR A 104 2.77 6.22 10.85
CA TYR A 104 3.99 5.41 10.96
C TYR A 104 4.25 4.99 12.41
N ARG A 105 4.22 5.96 13.34
CA ARG A 105 4.43 5.71 14.77
C ARG A 105 3.36 4.79 15.35
N ALA A 106 2.09 4.99 14.98
CA ALA A 106 1.02 4.11 15.41
C ALA A 106 1.28 2.66 14.98
N VAL A 107 1.60 2.44 13.70
CA VAL A 107 1.94 1.11 13.18
C VAL A 107 3.12 0.49 13.93
N ALA A 108 4.20 1.26 14.14
CA ALA A 108 5.36 0.78 14.86
C ALA A 108 5.01 0.36 16.30
N GLN A 109 4.20 1.14 17.00
CA GLN A 109 3.72 0.83 18.36
C GLN A 109 2.85 -0.42 18.39
N VAL A 110 1.96 -0.60 17.42
CA VAL A 110 1.17 -1.84 17.30
C VAL A 110 2.10 -3.04 17.15
N LEU A 111 3.08 -2.95 16.26
CA LEU A 111 4.03 -4.04 16.03
C LEU A 111 4.89 -4.32 17.26
N GLU A 112 5.38 -3.32 17.98
CA GLU A 112 6.15 -3.50 19.21
C GLU A 112 5.37 -4.25 20.30
N LYS A 113 4.06 -4.00 20.44
CA LYS A 113 3.20 -4.70 21.40
C LYS A 113 2.96 -6.17 21.03
N HIS A 114 2.93 -6.50 19.74
CA HIS A 114 2.48 -7.80 19.24
C HIS A 114 3.59 -8.70 18.68
N MET A 115 4.78 -8.17 18.43
CA MET A 115 5.89 -8.89 17.79
C MET A 115 6.80 -9.57 18.81
N THR A 116 6.39 -10.76 19.26
CA THR A 116 7.16 -11.62 20.17
C THR A 116 8.17 -12.53 19.45
N ALA A 117 7.93 -12.85 18.17
CA ALA A 117 8.82 -13.64 17.32
C ALA A 117 9.67 -12.73 16.42
N ALA A 118 10.99 -12.87 16.51
CA ALA A 118 11.98 -11.95 15.92
C ALA A 118 12.35 -12.28 14.47
N ASP A 119 11.87 -13.37 13.90
CA ASP A 119 12.12 -13.77 12.50
C ASP A 119 10.82 -13.64 11.69
N CYS A 120 10.88 -13.17 10.44
CA CYS A 120 9.69 -13.10 9.56
C CYS A 120 9.17 -14.50 9.13
N SER A 121 9.31 -15.52 9.97
CA SER A 121 9.02 -16.92 9.65
C SER A 121 7.51 -17.19 9.56
N ASP A 122 6.72 -16.53 10.40
CA ASP A 122 5.26 -16.63 10.39
C ASP A 122 4.60 -15.24 10.42
N LEU A 123 4.25 -14.75 9.23
CA LEU A 123 3.56 -13.48 9.06
C LEU A 123 2.05 -13.57 9.38
N ALA A 124 1.48 -14.77 9.57
CA ALA A 124 0.04 -14.93 9.82
C ALA A 124 -0.44 -14.32 11.14
N ASN A 125 0.48 -14.15 12.10
CA ASN A 125 0.19 -13.60 13.42
C ASN A 125 0.13 -12.07 13.47
N PHE A 126 0.46 -11.40 12.37
CA PHE A 126 0.44 -9.94 12.28
C PHE A 126 -0.89 -9.41 11.76
N PRO A 127 -1.29 -8.18 12.13
CA PRO A 127 -2.57 -7.62 11.74
C PRO A 127 -2.65 -7.32 10.23
N THR A 128 -3.86 -7.31 9.71
CA THR A 128 -4.11 -6.82 8.35
C THR A 128 -4.15 -5.30 8.38
N PHE A 129 -3.42 -4.63 7.49
CA PHE A 129 -3.46 -3.18 7.36
C PHE A 129 -4.65 -2.77 6.48
N ILE A 130 -5.49 -1.87 6.96
CA ILE A 130 -6.74 -1.46 6.33
C ILE A 130 -6.66 -0.01 5.92
N ILE A 131 -7.05 0.26 4.68
CA ILE A 131 -7.22 1.61 4.13
C ILE A 131 -8.70 1.77 3.80
N THR A 132 -9.36 2.74 4.43
CA THR A 132 -10.76 3.06 4.17
C THR A 132 -10.83 4.21 3.16
N VAL A 133 -11.53 3.97 2.05
CA VAL A 133 -11.62 4.92 0.93
C VAL A 133 -12.93 4.75 0.17
N GLY A 134 -13.70 5.84 0.02
CA GLY A 134 -14.96 5.82 -0.72
C GLY A 134 -15.97 4.82 -0.14
N GLY A 135 -16.00 4.65 1.19
CA GLY A 135 -16.81 3.63 1.87
C GLY A 135 -16.34 2.18 1.68
N HIS A 136 -15.21 1.96 1.00
CA HIS A 136 -14.61 0.64 0.81
C HIS A 136 -13.42 0.41 1.74
N LYS A 137 -13.12 -0.86 2.05
CA LYS A 137 -11.95 -1.29 2.82
C LYS A 137 -10.96 -2.04 1.93
N LEU A 138 -9.84 -1.40 1.59
CA LEU A 138 -8.69 -2.06 0.98
C LEU A 138 -7.88 -2.75 2.09
N ARG A 139 -7.59 -4.03 1.93
CA ARG A 139 -6.92 -4.88 2.91
C ARG A 139 -5.56 -5.30 2.38
N LEU A 140 -4.51 -4.96 3.11
CA LEU A 140 -3.15 -5.32 2.81
C LEU A 140 -2.66 -6.34 3.87
N PRO A 141 -2.25 -7.54 3.45
CA PRO A 141 -1.74 -8.55 4.38
C PRO A 141 -0.41 -8.08 5.00
N PRO A 142 0.02 -8.71 6.10
CA PRO A 142 1.33 -8.47 6.72
C PRO A 142 2.51 -8.44 5.75
N SER A 143 2.54 -9.34 4.75
CA SER A 143 3.60 -9.37 3.72
C SER A 143 3.70 -8.11 2.84
N SER A 144 2.68 -7.24 2.88
CA SER A 144 2.68 -5.95 2.17
C SER A 144 3.44 -4.86 2.92
N TYR A 145 3.66 -5.00 4.23
CA TYR A 145 4.34 -3.99 5.04
C TYR A 145 5.39 -4.55 6.01
N LEU A 146 5.57 -5.87 6.07
CA LEU A 146 6.63 -6.54 6.83
C LEU A 146 7.53 -7.35 5.90
N GLY A 147 8.81 -7.39 6.22
CA GLY A 147 9.76 -8.23 5.52
C GLY A 147 11.17 -8.15 6.10
N THR A 148 12.09 -8.79 5.40
CA THR A 148 13.51 -8.85 5.76
C THR A 148 14.26 -7.75 5.00
N VAL A 149 15.37 -7.30 5.58
CA VAL A 149 16.22 -6.28 4.97
C VAL A 149 17.67 -6.73 4.91
N SER A 150 18.41 -6.20 3.94
CA SER A 150 19.87 -6.30 3.83
C SER A 150 20.47 -4.93 3.51
N GLY A 151 21.81 -4.86 3.50
CA GLY A 151 22.52 -3.64 3.12
C GLY A 151 22.42 -2.55 4.18
N THR A 152 22.99 -1.39 3.87
CA THR A 152 22.98 -0.21 4.73
C THR A 152 22.29 0.94 4.00
N PRO A 153 21.25 1.56 4.58
CA PRO A 153 20.60 2.71 3.98
C PRO A 153 21.53 3.93 3.98
N SER A 154 21.26 4.89 3.09
CA SER A 154 21.80 6.24 3.26
C SER A 154 21.24 6.89 4.53
N GLU A 155 21.92 7.91 5.06
CA GLU A 155 21.47 8.62 6.28
C GLU A 155 20.05 9.17 6.12
N ASN A 156 19.75 9.76 4.96
CA ASN A 156 18.42 10.30 4.69
C ASN A 156 17.35 9.21 4.65
N VAL A 157 17.64 8.04 4.08
CA VAL A 157 16.72 6.90 4.10
C VAL A 157 16.51 6.40 5.53
N ALA A 158 17.58 6.29 6.33
CA ALA A 158 17.49 5.85 7.72
C ALA A 158 16.57 6.76 8.56
N LYS A 159 16.63 8.09 8.36
CA LYS A 159 15.74 9.06 9.01
C LYS A 159 14.26 8.85 8.66
N ARG A 160 13.97 8.34 7.46
CA ARG A 160 12.61 8.09 6.95
C ARG A 160 12.10 6.68 7.23
N MET A 161 12.90 5.83 7.86
CA MET A 161 12.49 4.48 8.29
C MET A 161 12.96 4.23 9.74
N PRO A 162 12.45 5.00 10.72
CA PRO A 162 12.99 4.98 12.08
C PRO A 162 12.79 3.65 12.83
N SER A 163 11.86 2.80 12.40
CA SER A 163 11.67 1.45 12.95
C SER A 163 12.68 0.42 12.45
N LEU A 164 13.64 0.78 11.60
CA LEU A 164 14.73 -0.11 11.21
C LEU A 164 15.50 -0.52 12.47
N ARG A 165 15.26 -1.75 12.95
CA ARG A 165 15.96 -2.28 14.11
C ARG A 165 17.45 -2.37 13.77
N ARG A 166 18.29 -1.73 14.59
CA ARG A 166 19.75 -1.78 14.44
C ARG A 166 20.18 -3.24 14.45
N MET A 167 20.78 -3.69 13.35
CA MET A 167 21.51 -4.96 13.30
C MET A 167 22.75 -4.83 14.18
N THR A 168 22.61 -5.06 15.48
CA THR A 168 23.76 -5.07 16.41
C THR A 168 24.57 -6.36 16.29
N GLN A 169 24.07 -7.39 15.60
CA GLN A 169 24.74 -8.65 15.31
C GLN A 169 24.26 -9.25 13.95
N PRO A 170 25.13 -9.84 13.11
CA PRO A 170 24.71 -10.56 11.90
C PRO A 170 24.47 -12.07 12.18
N PRO A 171 23.67 -12.81 11.40
CA PRO A 171 22.54 -12.42 10.55
C PRO A 171 21.32 -13.29 10.90
N ALA A 172 20.54 -12.93 11.92
CA ALA A 172 19.14 -13.35 11.93
C ALA A 172 18.39 -12.29 11.12
N ALA A 173 17.72 -12.69 10.04
CA ALA A 173 16.88 -11.80 9.24
C ALA A 173 15.75 -11.25 10.12
N THR A 174 16.02 -10.12 10.78
CA THR A 174 15.06 -9.47 11.67
C THR A 174 13.91 -8.94 10.82
N CYS A 175 12.68 -9.20 11.27
CA CYS A 175 11.53 -8.64 10.59
C CYS A 175 11.47 -7.13 10.77
N GLN A 176 11.23 -6.41 9.69
CA GLN A 176 11.27 -4.95 9.64
C GLN A 176 9.97 -4.41 9.06
N LEU A 177 9.59 -3.22 9.53
CA LEU A 177 8.53 -2.41 8.94
C LEU A 177 9.00 -1.82 7.61
N LEU A 178 8.39 -2.28 6.51
CA LEU A 178 8.65 -1.84 5.14
C LEU A 178 7.72 -0.68 4.75
N MET A 179 7.72 0.37 5.55
CA MET A 179 7.03 1.64 5.28
C MET A 179 8.02 2.81 5.35
N MET A 180 7.67 3.92 4.70
CA MET A 180 8.41 5.17 4.75
C MET A 180 7.61 6.24 5.50
N ASP A 181 8.28 6.98 6.36
CA ASP A 181 7.72 8.14 7.06
C ASP A 181 7.86 9.40 6.19
N LEU A 182 6.74 9.91 5.68
CA LEU A 182 6.72 11.12 4.87
C LEU A 182 6.91 12.40 5.67
N GLY A 183 6.86 12.36 7.00
CA GLY A 183 6.82 13.56 7.82
C GLY A 183 5.39 14.09 7.95
N MET A 184 5.30 15.42 8.06
CA MET A 184 4.05 16.17 8.23
C MET A 184 3.50 16.73 6.90
N GLU A 185 3.84 16.11 5.77
CA GLU A 185 3.44 16.58 4.44
C GLU A 185 1.92 16.63 4.29
N GLN A 186 1.42 17.72 3.71
CA GLN A 186 -0.01 18.00 3.59
C GLN A 186 -0.47 18.06 2.14
N THR A 187 -1.74 17.71 1.97
CA THR A 187 -2.51 17.89 0.74
C THR A 187 -3.77 18.71 1.06
N GLN A 188 -4.53 19.10 0.04
CA GLN A 188 -5.84 19.71 0.25
C GLN A 188 -6.88 18.79 0.93
N PHE A 189 -6.55 17.51 1.11
CA PHE A 189 -7.40 16.50 1.75
C PHE A 189 -6.85 15.99 3.09
N GLY A 190 -5.84 16.67 3.65
CA GLY A 190 -5.14 16.27 4.88
C GLY A 190 -3.75 15.68 4.60
N PRO A 191 -3.16 14.97 5.58
CA PRO A 191 -1.80 14.45 5.48
C PRO A 191 -1.59 13.56 4.24
N MET A 192 -0.39 13.61 3.67
CA MET A 192 -0.04 12.90 2.45
C MET A 192 0.24 11.42 2.70
N VAL A 193 -0.26 10.58 1.81
CA VAL A 193 0.03 9.14 1.74
C VAL A 193 0.47 8.80 0.32
N ILE A 194 1.39 7.85 0.17
CA ILE A 194 1.70 7.23 -1.13
C ILE A 194 1.41 5.73 -1.03
N LEU A 195 0.50 5.27 -1.87
CA LEU A 195 0.14 3.87 -2.00
C LEU A 195 0.93 3.25 -3.15
N GLY A 196 2.07 2.64 -2.80
CA GLY A 196 3.01 2.06 -3.75
C GLY A 196 2.68 0.64 -4.19
N MET A 197 3.72 -0.06 -4.70
CA MET A 197 3.69 -1.45 -5.16
C MET A 197 2.96 -2.44 -4.24
N PRO A 198 3.00 -2.36 -2.90
CA PRO A 198 2.22 -3.26 -2.04
C PRO A 198 0.72 -3.28 -2.36
N LEU A 199 0.13 -2.14 -2.75
CA LEU A 199 -1.27 -2.07 -3.17
C LEU A 199 -1.50 -2.86 -4.47
N PHE A 200 -0.65 -2.63 -5.47
CA PHE A 200 -0.77 -3.23 -6.81
C PHE A 200 -0.48 -4.74 -6.85
N ARG A 201 0.08 -5.29 -5.77
CA ARG A 201 0.26 -6.73 -5.58
C ARG A 201 -1.00 -7.41 -5.07
N GLU A 202 -1.83 -6.68 -4.34
CA GLU A 202 -3.08 -7.19 -3.79
C GLU A 202 -4.29 -6.86 -4.65
N TYR A 203 -4.20 -5.78 -5.42
CA TYR A 203 -5.28 -5.28 -6.25
C TYR A 203 -4.84 -5.11 -7.70
N TYR A 204 -5.58 -5.79 -8.57
CA TYR A 204 -5.64 -5.43 -9.98
C TYR A 204 -6.28 -4.05 -10.06
N THR A 205 -5.50 -3.07 -10.49
CA THR A 205 -5.86 -1.66 -10.39
C THR A 205 -6.09 -1.09 -11.78
N THR A 206 -7.33 -0.69 -12.07
CA THR A 206 -7.71 -0.04 -13.33
C THR A 206 -7.81 1.46 -13.13
N PHE A 207 -7.12 2.21 -13.97
CA PHE A 207 -7.16 3.65 -14.07
C PHE A 207 -8.07 4.03 -15.22
N ASP A 208 -9.24 4.58 -14.89
CA ASP A 208 -10.26 5.05 -15.82
C ASP A 208 -10.10 6.56 -16.03
N LEU A 209 -9.86 6.99 -17.27
CA LEU A 209 -9.69 8.40 -17.61
C LEU A 209 -11.03 9.15 -17.69
N GLY A 210 -12.15 8.42 -17.76
CA GLY A 210 -13.47 8.99 -17.96
C GLY A 210 -13.52 9.90 -19.19
N THR A 211 -14.26 11.00 -19.10
CA THR A 211 -14.33 12.03 -20.15
C THR A 211 -13.28 13.14 -19.98
N GLY A 212 -12.38 13.02 -18.99
CA GLY A 212 -11.33 14.01 -18.72
C GLY A 212 -10.95 14.11 -17.23
N PRO A 213 -10.07 15.08 -16.86
CA PRO A 213 -9.48 15.20 -15.53
C PRO A 213 -10.43 15.08 -14.33
N GLY A 214 -11.60 15.72 -14.37
CA GLY A 214 -12.58 15.68 -13.28
C GLY A 214 -13.46 14.44 -13.22
N HIS A 215 -13.32 13.52 -14.18
CA HIS A 215 -14.14 12.31 -14.28
C HIS A 215 -13.30 11.03 -14.16
N ARG A 216 -12.01 11.17 -13.82
CA ARG A 216 -11.13 10.02 -13.62
C ARG A 216 -11.56 9.21 -12.41
N SER A 217 -11.32 7.91 -12.46
CA SER A 217 -11.56 7.01 -11.32
C SER A 217 -10.50 5.91 -11.30
N ILE A 218 -10.30 5.34 -10.12
CA ILE A 218 -9.47 4.16 -9.94
C ILE A 218 -10.38 3.04 -9.47
N LEU A 219 -10.30 1.88 -10.11
CA LEU A 219 -11.03 0.69 -9.72
C LEU A 219 -10.05 -0.32 -9.14
N PHE A 220 -10.29 -0.70 -7.90
CA PHE A 220 -9.52 -1.73 -7.20
C PHE A 220 -10.30 -3.03 -7.23
N THR A 221 -9.72 -4.06 -7.85
CA THR A 221 -10.27 -5.42 -7.87
C THR A 221 -9.27 -6.37 -7.22
N PRO A 222 -9.66 -7.26 -6.29
CA PRO A 222 -8.72 -8.18 -5.68
C PRO A 222 -7.97 -8.98 -6.75
N ALA A 223 -6.64 -9.05 -6.67
CA ALA A 223 -5.83 -9.81 -7.62
C ALA A 223 -5.75 -11.27 -7.17
N THR A 224 -5.86 -12.20 -8.11
CA THR A 224 -5.46 -13.61 -7.92
C THR A 224 -3.93 -13.74 -7.91
N ASP A 225 -3.39 -14.90 -7.53
CA ASP A 225 -1.93 -15.15 -7.55
C ASP A 225 -1.31 -15.10 -8.96
N SER A 226 -2.13 -15.27 -9.98
CA SER A 226 -1.76 -15.12 -11.39
C SER A 226 -1.99 -13.71 -11.93
N CYS A 227 -2.28 -12.75 -11.05
CA CYS A 227 -2.53 -11.35 -11.39
C CYS A 227 -3.72 -11.09 -12.32
N HIS A 228 -4.74 -11.96 -12.23
CA HIS A 228 -6.05 -11.72 -12.83
C HIS A 228 -6.99 -11.06 -11.81
N PRO A 229 -7.94 -10.20 -12.26
CA PRO A 229 -8.96 -9.64 -11.41
C PRO A 229 -9.92 -10.74 -10.93
N ASP A 230 -10.10 -10.86 -9.61
CA ASP A 230 -11.08 -11.75 -8.99
C ASP A 230 -12.42 -11.00 -8.84
N THR A 231 -13.33 -11.26 -9.78
CA THR A 231 -14.69 -10.70 -9.78
C THR A 231 -15.75 -11.69 -9.32
N THR A 232 -15.32 -12.85 -8.80
CA THR A 232 -16.21 -13.91 -8.32
C THR A 232 -16.43 -13.81 -6.82
N SER A 233 -15.42 -13.36 -6.09
CA SER A 233 -15.46 -13.18 -4.65
C SER A 233 -16.03 -11.80 -4.31
N GLY A 234 -17.32 -11.73 -3.93
CA GLY A 234 -17.95 -10.47 -3.49
C GLY A 234 -17.37 -9.86 -2.21
N LYS A 235 -16.40 -10.53 -1.58
CA LYS A 235 -15.61 -10.04 -0.44
C LYS A 235 -14.16 -10.51 -0.62
N VAL A 236 -13.18 -9.63 -0.35
CA VAL A 236 -11.80 -10.08 -0.10
C VAL A 236 -11.87 -11.04 1.09
N SER A 237 -11.63 -12.33 0.87
CA SER A 237 -11.67 -13.31 1.94
C SER A 237 -10.60 -12.98 2.99
N TYR A 238 -11.03 -12.76 4.23
CA TYR A 238 -10.17 -12.65 5.41
C TYR A 238 -9.24 -13.88 5.57
N ASN A 239 -9.64 -15.01 5.00
CA ASN A 239 -8.96 -16.30 5.06
C ASN A 239 -8.25 -16.67 3.75
N ARG A 240 -7.77 -15.69 2.95
CA ARG A 240 -6.84 -16.03 1.85
C ARG A 240 -5.56 -16.59 2.47
N ASN A 241 -5.41 -17.92 2.39
CA ASN A 241 -4.33 -18.78 2.93
C ASN A 241 -3.18 -18.00 3.59
N ARG A 242 -3.34 -17.75 4.89
CA ARG A 242 -2.32 -17.16 5.76
C ARG A 242 -1.03 -17.99 5.81
N GLU A 243 -1.10 -19.26 5.44
CA GLU A 243 0.02 -20.21 5.34
C GLU A 243 1.01 -19.88 4.19
N GLY A 244 0.77 -18.85 3.38
CA GLY A 244 1.57 -18.54 2.18
C GLY A 244 2.24 -17.15 2.16
N PHE A 245 2.17 -16.36 3.22
CA PHE A 245 2.79 -15.03 3.24
C PHE A 245 4.32 -15.14 3.24
N GLN A 246 4.92 -14.98 2.07
CA GLN A 246 6.37 -14.88 1.96
C GLN A 246 6.82 -13.46 2.29
N PRO A 247 7.69 -13.26 3.30
CA PRO A 247 8.23 -11.94 3.60
C PRO A 247 9.00 -11.40 2.40
N ARG A 248 8.80 -10.12 2.11
CA ARG A 248 9.60 -9.43 1.09
C ARG A 248 11.03 -9.26 1.60
N HIS A 249 11.98 -9.24 0.67
CA HIS A 249 13.36 -8.88 0.94
C HIS A 249 13.66 -7.53 0.30
N VAL A 250 14.20 -6.59 1.07
CA VAL A 250 14.53 -5.24 0.62
C VAL A 250 16.01 -4.95 0.91
N ASP A 251 16.78 -4.64 -0.14
CA ASP A 251 18.12 -4.09 0.02
C ASP A 251 18.05 -2.59 0.30
N LEU A 252 18.38 -2.20 1.53
CA LEU A 252 18.33 -0.82 1.99
C LEU A 252 19.30 0.10 1.25
N SER A 253 20.37 -0.43 0.67
CA SER A 253 21.31 0.36 -0.14
C SER A 253 20.70 0.82 -1.47
N MET A 254 19.66 0.12 -1.93
CA MET A 254 18.94 0.39 -3.18
C MET A 254 17.69 1.25 -2.96
N VAL A 255 17.29 1.49 -1.71
CA VAL A 255 16.17 2.36 -1.39
C VAL A 255 16.52 3.80 -1.77
N ARG A 256 15.55 4.51 -2.35
CA ARG A 256 15.64 5.90 -2.76
C ARG A 256 14.45 6.67 -2.19
N LEU A 257 14.67 7.94 -1.88
CA LEU A 257 13.60 8.83 -1.48
C LEU A 257 13.12 9.61 -2.71
N PRO A 258 11.87 10.11 -2.71
CA PRO A 258 11.46 11.10 -3.68
C PRO A 258 12.36 12.34 -3.59
N GLU A 259 12.77 12.92 -4.72
CA GLU A 259 13.69 14.06 -4.78
C GLU A 259 13.23 15.26 -3.93
N TRP A 260 11.92 15.53 -3.92
CA TRP A 260 11.33 16.58 -3.11
C TRP A 260 11.45 16.33 -1.60
N LEU A 261 11.58 15.07 -1.18
CA LEU A 261 11.77 14.65 0.22
C LEU A 261 13.26 14.65 0.60
N GLU A 262 14.16 14.40 -0.35
CA GLU A 262 15.63 14.50 -0.15
C GLU A 262 16.07 15.94 0.10
N ASN A 263 15.45 16.89 -0.59
CA ASN A 263 15.82 18.30 -0.53
C ASN A 263 15.25 19.05 0.69
N ARG A 264 14.40 18.42 1.51
CA ARG A 264 13.94 18.99 2.78
C ARG A 264 14.82 18.50 3.93
N GLY A 265 15.61 19.42 4.48
CA GLY A 265 16.38 19.19 5.72
C GLY A 265 15.49 18.75 6.88
N ASP A 266 16.11 18.00 7.80
CA ASP A 266 15.59 17.29 8.98
C ASP A 266 14.10 17.39 9.32
N ILE A 267 13.47 16.22 9.53
CA ILE A 267 12.22 16.11 10.30
C ILE A 267 12.56 16.57 11.73
N THR A 268 12.27 17.83 12.06
CA THR A 268 12.26 18.27 13.46
C THR A 268 11.10 17.58 14.16
N VAL A 269 11.43 16.63 15.03
CA VAL A 269 10.52 15.96 15.97
C VAL A 269 10.15 16.92 17.09
#